data_AF-A0AAE7THX4-F1
#
_entry.id   AF-A0AAE7THX4-F1
#
_cell.length_a   1.000
_cell.length_b   1.000
_cell.length_c   1.000
_cell.angle_alpha   90.00
_cell.angle_beta   90.00
_cell.angle_gamma   90.00
#
_symmetry.space_group_name_H-M   'P 1'
#
loop_
_entity.id
_entity.type
_entity.pdbx_description
1 polymer ?
#
loop_
_entity_poly.entity_id
_entity_poly.type
_entity_poly.pdbx_seq_one_letter_code
_entity_poly.pdbx_strand_id
1 'polypeptide(L)'
;MSLPSCALPAQAYNLELLHEEGRPGPESHGWCFGLPPGISAEQWPLDPLTGYPLVHGLTLRLPPDYRCHGPDVTGLSFFGCCNEHSEGGTSPDETIHATMTGAAAPADPRYLPFWTAVQNSHPRLHRMIDILDDNYAVILLTESELNGPLCRPPDTAAARALSCHAAPKWLEIGGARAFFDELIGSTDPRKHYLPKVLGGAPDSKLAWSRGLRWRPRAVDPNAGKAPQDPFTGDKAAGYQQPYYYEGENYLDQAWTKDHAPNHIGGTMRPTQATPRFSPFYLEFAEYLGGYNFGTGNCQLDFLNMKLDWACG
;
A
#
# COMPACT_ATOMS: atom_id res chain seq x y z
N MET A 1 11.35 -11.74 15.08
CA MET A 1 10.14 -11.71 14.23
C MET A 1 8.96 -12.02 15.13
N SER A 2 7.83 -11.36 14.89
CA SER A 2 6.60 -11.65 15.63
C SER A 2 6.10 -13.06 15.30
N LEU A 3 5.48 -13.74 16.26
CA LEU A 3 4.79 -15.01 15.99
C LEU A 3 3.39 -14.72 15.45
N PRO A 4 2.96 -15.38 14.36
CA PRO A 4 1.61 -15.18 13.83
C PRO A 4 0.57 -15.77 14.79
N SER A 5 -0.60 -15.14 14.86
CA SER A 5 -1.75 -15.66 15.60
C SER A 5 -2.48 -16.82 14.89
N CYS A 6 -2.07 -17.15 13.67
CA CYS A 6 -2.64 -18.22 12.85
C CYS A 6 -1.53 -19.15 12.33
N ALA A 7 -1.93 -20.28 11.76
CA ALA A 7 -1.02 -21.19 11.07
C ALA A 7 -0.37 -20.50 9.85
N LEU A 8 0.73 -21.05 9.36
CA LEU A 8 1.32 -20.58 8.11
C LEU A 8 0.31 -20.75 6.95
N PRO A 9 0.26 -19.79 6.00
CA PRO A 9 -0.63 -19.89 4.84
C PRO A 9 -0.36 -21.17 4.05
N ALA A 10 -1.43 -21.86 3.65
CA ALA A 10 -1.31 -23.04 2.77
C ALA A 10 -1.49 -22.68 1.29
N GLN A 11 -2.00 -21.47 1.02
CA GLN A 11 -2.40 -21.01 -0.30
C GLN A 11 -1.80 -19.62 -0.54
N ALA A 12 -1.43 -19.32 -1.79
CA ALA A 12 -1.13 -17.97 -2.25
C ALA A 12 -2.24 -17.48 -3.20
N TYR A 13 -2.43 -16.17 -3.33
CA TYR A 13 -3.55 -15.62 -4.09
C TYR A 13 -3.11 -14.55 -5.09
N ASN A 14 -3.52 -14.67 -6.35
CA ASN A 14 -3.43 -13.56 -7.29
C ASN A 14 -4.41 -12.46 -6.88
N LEU A 15 -4.03 -11.20 -7.03
CA LEU A 15 -4.87 -10.04 -6.76
C LEU A 15 -5.22 -9.33 -8.09
N GLU A 16 -6.48 -9.44 -8.49
CA GLU A 16 -7.00 -8.85 -9.72
C GLU A 16 -7.60 -7.47 -9.45
N LEU A 17 -7.26 -6.49 -10.29
CA LEU A 17 -7.94 -5.21 -10.35
C LEU A 17 -9.12 -5.32 -11.32
N LEU A 18 -10.32 -5.05 -10.82
CA LEU A 18 -11.55 -5.13 -11.59
C LEU A 18 -11.88 -3.79 -12.22
N HIS A 19 -12.54 -3.79 -13.38
CA HIS A 19 -13.03 -2.55 -14.01
C HIS A 19 -14.34 -2.01 -13.42
N GLU A 20 -14.90 -2.70 -12.43
CA GLU A 20 -16.05 -2.25 -11.66
C GLU A 20 -15.63 -1.40 -10.46
N GLU A 21 -16.55 -0.57 -9.99
CA GLU A 21 -16.30 0.30 -8.85
C GLU A 21 -16.25 -0.49 -7.55
N GLY A 22 -15.21 -0.26 -6.75
CA GLY A 22 -15.02 -0.93 -5.47
C GLY A 22 -15.72 -0.21 -4.33
N ARG A 23 -16.39 -0.96 -3.44
CA ARG A 23 -17.15 -0.42 -2.31
C ARG A 23 -17.03 -1.32 -1.07
N PRO A 24 -17.29 -0.76 0.13
CA PRO A 24 -17.53 -1.55 1.33
C PRO A 24 -18.69 -2.54 1.10
N GLY A 25 -18.54 -3.76 1.60
CA GLY A 25 -19.57 -4.79 1.49
C GLY A 25 -19.04 -6.18 1.82
N PRO A 26 -19.93 -7.11 2.23
CA PRO A 26 -19.53 -8.44 2.69
C PRO A 26 -18.86 -9.25 1.58
N GLU A 27 -19.29 -9.08 0.33
CA GLU A 27 -18.72 -9.74 -0.85
C GLU A 27 -17.51 -9.00 -1.44
N SER A 28 -17.14 -7.85 -0.88
CA SER A 28 -16.01 -7.05 -1.36
C SER A 28 -14.71 -7.63 -0.82
N HIS A 29 -13.79 -7.97 -1.74
CA HIS A 29 -12.43 -8.34 -1.37
C HIS A 29 -11.54 -7.10 -1.17
N GLY A 30 -12.05 -5.89 -1.43
CA GLY A 30 -11.31 -4.65 -1.32
C GLY A 30 -11.45 -3.76 -2.54
N TRP A 31 -10.72 -2.65 -2.55
CA TRP A 31 -10.66 -1.71 -3.65
C TRP A 31 -9.33 -0.96 -3.68
N CYS A 32 -8.95 -0.55 -4.88
CA CYS A 32 -7.85 0.35 -5.16
C CYS A 32 -8.37 1.78 -5.35
N PHE A 33 -7.56 2.76 -4.93
CA PHE A 33 -7.88 4.18 -4.83
C PHE A 33 -9.11 4.45 -3.95
N GLY A 34 -9.76 5.59 -4.15
CA GLY A 34 -10.95 5.97 -3.40
C GLY A 34 -10.63 6.32 -1.95
N LEU A 35 -11.61 6.11 -1.10
CA LEU A 35 -11.57 6.47 0.31
C LEU A 35 -11.45 5.21 1.19
N PRO A 36 -10.79 5.28 2.35
CA PRO A 36 -10.77 4.18 3.33
C PRO A 36 -12.13 4.05 4.02
N PRO A 37 -12.50 2.85 4.48
CA PRO A 37 -13.74 2.63 5.22
C PRO A 37 -13.53 2.70 6.73
N GLY A 38 -14.60 2.95 7.48
CA GLY A 38 -14.69 2.59 8.90
C GLY A 38 -13.83 3.42 9.88
N ILE A 39 -13.11 4.42 9.41
CA ILE A 39 -12.36 5.38 10.24
C ILE A 39 -13.06 6.74 10.26
N SER A 40 -12.72 7.58 11.25
CA SER A 40 -13.07 9.01 11.23
C SER A 40 -11.99 9.86 10.57
N ALA A 41 -12.32 11.11 10.25
CA ALA A 41 -11.37 12.04 9.65
C ALA A 41 -10.17 12.32 10.60
N GLU A 42 -10.42 12.36 11.91
CA GLU A 42 -9.40 12.56 12.94
C GLU A 42 -8.44 11.36 13.07
N GLN A 43 -8.88 10.17 12.64
CA GLN A 43 -8.08 8.96 12.63
C GLN A 43 -7.26 8.80 11.34
N TRP A 44 -7.47 9.66 10.35
CA TRP A 44 -6.74 9.62 9.08
C TRP A 44 -5.25 9.90 9.32
N PRO A 45 -4.34 9.04 8.86
CA PRO A 45 -2.93 9.23 9.12
C PRO A 45 -2.38 10.43 8.33
N LEU A 46 -1.87 11.43 9.04
CA LEU A 46 -1.11 12.52 8.44
C LEU A 46 0.36 12.09 8.23
N ASP A 47 0.96 12.66 7.20
CA ASP A 47 2.39 12.59 6.92
C ASP A 47 3.15 13.47 7.91
N PRO A 48 4.05 12.91 8.74
CA PRO A 48 4.85 13.70 9.68
C PRO A 48 5.84 14.66 9.01
N LEU A 49 6.15 14.50 7.72
CA LEU A 49 7.08 15.37 7.01
C LEU A 49 6.41 16.59 6.41
N THR A 50 5.14 16.48 6.01
CA THR A 50 4.44 17.56 5.29
C THR A 50 3.23 18.11 6.04
N GLY A 51 2.68 17.35 6.99
CA GLY A 51 1.44 17.66 7.70
C GLY A 51 0.17 17.44 6.87
N TYR A 52 0.29 17.05 5.60
CA TYR A 52 -0.85 16.68 4.76
C TYR A 52 -1.30 15.24 5.05
N PRO A 53 -2.56 14.89 4.74
CA PRO A 53 -3.03 13.51 4.87
C PRO A 53 -2.26 12.58 3.93
N LEU A 54 -1.89 11.38 4.40
CA LEU A 54 -1.36 10.34 3.51
C LEU A 54 -2.45 9.89 2.52
N VAL A 55 -2.05 9.50 1.31
CA VAL A 55 -2.96 9.02 0.27
C VAL A 55 -3.40 7.60 0.57
N HIS A 56 -4.71 7.37 0.65
CA HIS A 56 -5.27 6.02 0.66
C HIS A 56 -5.10 5.38 -0.71
N GLY A 57 -4.26 4.34 -0.79
CA GLY A 57 -4.00 3.63 -2.04
C GLY A 57 -4.90 2.43 -2.23
N LEU A 58 -5.13 1.64 -1.18
CA LEU A 58 -6.00 0.47 -1.25
C LEU A 58 -6.58 0.11 0.10
N THR A 59 -7.72 -0.59 0.03
CA THR A 59 -8.26 -1.39 1.13
C THR A 59 -8.37 -2.83 0.66
N LEU A 60 -7.92 -3.78 1.48
CA LEU A 60 -7.88 -5.20 1.15
C LEU A 60 -8.49 -6.04 2.28
N ARG A 61 -9.44 -6.89 1.93
CA ARG A 61 -9.91 -7.98 2.78
C ARG A 61 -8.91 -9.13 2.70
N LEU A 62 -8.38 -9.55 3.84
CA LEU A 62 -7.44 -10.65 3.92
C LEU A 62 -8.15 -12.01 3.82
N PRO A 63 -7.62 -12.95 3.01
CA PRO A 63 -8.01 -14.35 3.09
C PRO A 63 -7.83 -14.88 4.53
N PRO A 64 -8.66 -15.84 4.99
CA PRO A 64 -8.63 -16.31 6.37
C PRO A 64 -7.25 -16.76 6.87
N ASP A 65 -6.47 -17.42 6.01
CA ASP A 65 -5.12 -17.93 6.29
C ASP A 65 -4.03 -16.85 6.34
N TYR A 66 -4.38 -15.59 6.02
CA TYR A 66 -3.50 -14.43 6.12
C TYR A 66 -3.88 -13.47 7.27
N ARG A 67 -4.85 -13.81 8.12
CA ARG A 67 -5.26 -12.99 9.27
C ARG A 67 -4.33 -13.16 10.47
N CYS A 68 -3.07 -12.78 10.29
CA CYS A 68 -1.99 -13.05 11.25
C CYS A 68 -2.01 -12.18 12.52
N HIS A 69 -2.84 -11.14 12.57
CA HIS A 69 -3.03 -10.26 13.76
C HIS A 69 -4.24 -10.61 14.62
N GLY A 70 -4.88 -11.74 14.34
CA GLY A 70 -6.01 -12.27 15.11
C GLY A 70 -7.25 -12.41 14.23
N PRO A 71 -8.21 -13.22 14.65
CA PRO A 71 -9.40 -13.52 13.86
C PRO A 71 -10.29 -12.30 13.59
N ASP A 72 -10.24 -11.30 14.48
CA ASP A 72 -11.01 -10.06 14.38
C ASP A 72 -10.40 -9.07 13.40
N VAL A 73 -9.12 -9.22 13.02
CA VAL A 73 -8.47 -8.41 11.99
C VAL A 73 -8.69 -9.07 10.63
N THR A 74 -9.62 -8.51 9.86
CA THR A 74 -10.10 -9.13 8.61
C THR A 74 -9.59 -8.43 7.36
N GLY A 75 -9.00 -7.26 7.50
CA GLY A 75 -8.50 -6.48 6.38
C GLY A 75 -7.53 -5.38 6.81
N LEU A 76 -7.11 -4.59 5.83
CA LEU A 76 -6.26 -3.42 6.05
C LEU A 76 -6.61 -2.31 5.06
N SER A 77 -6.37 -1.06 5.46
CA SER A 77 -6.20 0.08 4.55
C SER A 77 -4.75 0.51 4.54
N PHE A 78 -4.20 0.71 3.35
CA PHE A 78 -2.82 1.13 3.12
C PHE A 78 -2.78 2.58 2.65
N PHE A 79 -1.82 3.32 3.22
CA PHE A 79 -1.61 4.73 2.96
C PHE A 79 -0.13 5.00 2.69
N GLY A 80 0.16 5.99 1.85
CA GLY A 80 1.53 6.41 1.55
C GLY A 80 1.62 7.90 1.22
N CYS A 81 2.84 8.40 1.15
CA CYS A 81 3.15 9.72 0.61
C CYS A 81 2.54 9.86 -0.80
N CYS A 82 2.06 11.06 -1.15
CA CYS A 82 1.65 11.33 -2.52
C CYS A 82 2.87 11.52 -3.41
N ASN A 83 2.79 11.10 -4.67
CA ASN A 83 3.88 11.23 -5.63
C ASN A 83 4.43 12.66 -5.72
N GLU A 84 3.57 13.68 -5.66
CA GLU A 84 4.03 15.07 -5.79
C GLU A 84 4.93 15.55 -4.64
N HIS A 85 4.97 14.81 -3.53
CA HIS A 85 5.84 15.11 -2.37
C HIS A 85 7.04 14.17 -2.29
N SER A 86 7.04 13.04 -3.01
CA SER A 86 8.15 12.09 -3.09
C SER A 86 8.78 12.07 -4.49
N GLU A 87 9.87 12.82 -4.63
CA GLU A 87 10.72 12.88 -5.83
C GLU A 87 12.14 12.39 -5.47
N GLY A 88 12.24 11.14 -5.03
CA GLY A 88 13.48 10.60 -4.44
C GLY A 88 13.61 10.84 -2.93
N GLY A 89 12.47 10.95 -2.24
CA GLY A 89 12.35 11.20 -0.81
C GLY A 89 11.67 12.53 -0.49
N THR A 90 10.87 12.53 0.57
CA THR A 90 10.12 13.72 1.02
C THR A 90 10.98 14.61 1.90
N SER A 91 11.14 15.88 1.52
CA SER A 91 11.85 16.86 2.36
C SER A 91 11.01 17.25 3.58
N PRO A 92 11.54 17.21 4.81
CA PRO A 92 10.77 17.53 6.02
C PRO A 92 10.46 19.02 6.16
N ASP A 93 9.24 19.34 6.61
CA ASP A 93 8.98 20.53 7.42
C ASP A 93 9.36 20.22 8.87
N GLU A 94 10.52 20.72 9.29
CA GLU A 94 11.12 20.42 10.60
C GLU A 94 10.19 20.74 11.78
N THR A 95 9.36 21.78 11.69
CA THR A 95 8.49 22.19 12.80
C THR A 95 7.27 21.29 12.90
N ILE A 96 6.68 20.92 11.76
CA ILE A 96 5.60 19.93 11.70
C ILE A 96 6.13 18.57 12.17
N HIS A 97 7.30 18.14 11.68
CA HIS A 97 7.91 16.89 12.06
C HIS A 97 8.18 16.80 13.56
N ALA A 98 8.82 17.83 14.14
CA ALA A 98 9.05 17.90 15.58
C ALA A 98 7.74 17.93 16.40
N THR A 99 6.69 18.57 15.88
CA THR A 99 5.37 18.59 16.54
C THR A 99 4.72 17.22 16.57
N MET A 100 4.79 16.48 15.45
CA MET A 100 4.12 15.18 15.32
C MET A 100 4.88 14.03 15.99
N THR A 101 6.20 14.16 16.14
CA THR A 101 7.06 13.16 16.80
C THR A 101 7.34 13.50 18.27
N GLY A 102 7.03 14.73 18.69
CA GLY A 102 7.26 15.22 20.05
C GLY A 102 6.35 14.60 21.10
N ALA A 103 6.87 14.45 22.33
CA ALA A 103 6.15 13.86 23.45
C ALA A 103 5.14 14.81 24.13
N ALA A 104 5.16 16.10 23.81
CA ALA A 104 4.32 17.12 24.45
C ALA A 104 3.64 18.00 23.40
N ALA A 105 2.50 18.58 23.77
CA ALA A 105 1.78 19.53 22.92
C ALA A 105 2.68 20.73 22.55
N PRO A 106 2.56 21.26 21.33
CA PRO A 106 3.37 22.39 20.87
C PRO A 106 3.01 23.66 21.64
N ALA A 107 4.01 24.50 21.92
CA ALA A 107 3.79 25.79 22.57
C ALA A 107 3.07 26.79 21.67
N ASP A 108 3.29 26.72 20.35
CA ASP A 108 2.58 27.53 19.35
C ASP A 108 1.24 26.85 18.99
N PRO A 109 0.09 27.47 19.32
CA PRO A 109 -1.23 26.90 19.05
C PRO A 109 -1.49 26.60 17.56
N ARG A 110 -0.78 27.24 16.63
CA ARG A 110 -0.93 27.01 15.19
C ARG A 110 -0.59 25.56 14.80
N TYR A 111 0.32 24.92 15.54
CA TYR A 111 0.75 23.53 15.29
C TYR A 111 -0.05 22.50 16.08
N LEU A 112 -0.94 22.93 16.99
CA LEU A 112 -1.79 22.02 17.78
C LEU A 112 -2.61 21.03 16.93
N PRO A 113 -3.11 21.37 15.72
CA PRO A 113 -3.81 20.40 14.88
C PRO A 113 -2.97 19.15 14.54
N PHE A 114 -1.66 19.32 14.27
CA PHE A 114 -0.78 18.19 13.94
C PHE A 114 -0.54 17.27 15.13
N TRP A 115 -0.27 17.85 16.31
CA TRP A 115 -0.13 17.07 17.54
C TRP A 115 -1.42 16.34 17.90
N THR A 116 -2.57 17.01 17.77
CA THR A 116 -3.89 16.44 18.04
C THR A 116 -4.21 15.28 17.11
N ALA A 117 -3.86 15.39 15.83
CA ALA A 117 -4.02 14.29 14.88
C ALA A 117 -3.26 13.03 15.31
N VAL A 118 -2.04 13.18 15.85
CA VAL A 118 -1.29 12.05 16.39
C VAL A 118 -1.99 11.43 17.60
N GLN A 119 -2.55 12.24 18.51
CA GLN A 119 -3.27 11.73 19.68
C GLN A 119 -4.57 10.99 19.31
N ASN A 120 -5.20 11.36 18.19
CA ASN A 120 -6.42 10.73 17.68
C ASN A 120 -6.17 9.57 16.72
N SER A 121 -4.91 9.10 16.61
CA SER A 121 -4.56 7.99 15.72
C SER A 121 -5.45 6.77 15.96
N HIS A 122 -5.79 6.07 14.87
CA HIS A 122 -6.50 4.81 14.98
C HIS A 122 -5.73 3.82 15.88
N PRO A 123 -6.39 3.07 16.80
CA PRO A 123 -5.70 2.19 17.74
C PRO A 123 -4.86 1.07 17.09
N ARG A 124 -5.16 0.73 15.84
CA ARG A 124 -4.42 -0.25 15.02
C ARG A 124 -3.67 0.39 13.84
N LEU A 125 -3.27 1.65 14.00
CA LEU A 125 -2.38 2.32 13.07
C LEU A 125 -0.95 1.79 13.24
N HIS A 126 -0.34 1.39 12.13
CA HIS A 126 1.07 1.07 12.02
C HIS A 126 1.71 2.03 11.04
N ARG A 127 2.86 2.62 11.42
CA ARG A 127 3.64 3.52 10.57
C ARG A 127 4.91 2.81 10.12
N MET A 128 5.30 3.06 8.88
CA MET A 128 6.48 2.49 8.23
C MET A 128 7.20 3.60 7.48
N ILE A 129 8.50 3.44 7.34
CA ILE A 129 9.37 4.35 6.58
C ILE A 129 10.16 3.47 5.61
N ASP A 130 10.28 3.90 4.36
CA ASP A 130 11.09 3.21 3.35
C ASP A 130 12.55 3.67 3.33
N ILE A 131 13.32 3.23 2.32
CA ILE A 131 14.74 3.58 2.18
C ILE A 131 14.99 5.04 1.75
N LEU A 132 13.95 5.78 1.32
CA LEU A 132 13.99 7.19 0.96
C LEU A 132 13.43 8.10 2.06
N ASP A 133 13.21 7.53 3.24
CA ASP A 133 12.58 8.18 4.38
C ASP A 133 11.10 8.59 4.15
N ASP A 134 10.45 8.03 3.13
CA ASP A 134 9.03 8.30 2.84
C ASP A 134 8.11 7.56 3.80
N ASN A 135 7.01 8.22 4.16
CA ASN A 135 6.09 7.74 5.18
C ASN A 135 4.95 6.92 4.59
N TYR A 136 4.75 5.74 5.16
CA TYR A 136 3.65 4.84 4.88
C TYR A 136 2.90 4.48 6.15
N ALA A 137 1.64 4.10 5.99
CA ALA A 137 0.83 3.65 7.09
C ALA A 137 -0.11 2.52 6.69
N VAL A 138 -0.38 1.63 7.65
CA VAL A 138 -1.42 0.62 7.57
C VAL A 138 -2.36 0.81 8.73
N ILE A 139 -3.66 0.77 8.46
CA ILE A 139 -4.68 0.60 9.50
C ILE A 139 -5.24 -0.81 9.36
N LEU A 140 -5.08 -1.63 10.41
CA LEU A 140 -5.71 -2.94 10.47
C LEU A 140 -7.19 -2.79 10.83
N LEU A 141 -8.05 -3.46 10.05
CA LEU A 141 -9.49 -3.29 10.10
C LEU A 141 -10.19 -4.54 10.62
N THR A 142 -11.20 -4.30 11.46
CA THR A 142 -12.21 -5.30 11.80
C THR A 142 -13.21 -5.48 10.66
N GLU A 143 -14.01 -6.55 10.72
CA GLU A 143 -15.12 -6.75 9.77
C GLU A 143 -16.08 -5.55 9.74
N SER A 144 -16.37 -4.97 10.91
CA SER A 144 -17.26 -3.80 11.01
C SER A 144 -16.65 -2.56 10.35
N GLU A 145 -15.35 -2.34 10.51
CA GLU A 145 -14.67 -1.18 9.90
C GLU A 145 -14.53 -1.36 8.39
N LEU A 146 -14.20 -2.57 7.94
CA LEU A 146 -14.08 -2.89 6.51
C LEU A 146 -15.38 -2.70 5.74
N ASN A 147 -16.52 -2.94 6.39
CA ASN A 147 -17.86 -2.69 5.85
C ASN A 147 -18.44 -1.32 6.26
N GLY A 148 -17.64 -0.50 6.95
CA GLY A 148 -18.05 0.80 7.44
C GLY A 148 -18.22 1.85 6.33
N PRO A 149 -18.74 3.04 6.67
CA PRO A 149 -18.85 4.13 5.71
C PRO A 149 -17.47 4.59 5.23
N LEU A 150 -17.42 5.10 3.99
CA LEU A 150 -16.21 5.72 3.45
C LEU A 150 -15.92 7.05 4.16
N CYS A 151 -14.67 7.23 4.59
CA CYS A 151 -14.21 8.44 5.27
C CYS A 151 -13.66 9.47 4.27
N ARG A 152 -14.01 10.75 4.43
CA ARG A 152 -13.35 11.84 3.69
C ARG A 152 -12.04 12.23 4.39
N PRO A 153 -11.05 12.78 3.65
CA PRO A 153 -9.83 13.29 4.27
C PRO A 153 -10.14 14.42 5.27
N PRO A 154 -9.29 14.62 6.29
CA PRO A 154 -9.47 15.69 7.28
C PRO A 154 -9.27 17.08 6.66
N ASP A 155 -9.65 18.12 7.41
CA ASP A 155 -9.37 19.49 7.04
C ASP A 155 -7.84 19.73 6.95
N THR A 156 -7.43 20.46 5.92
CA THR A 156 -6.02 20.74 5.60
C THR A 156 -5.65 22.20 5.78
N ALA A 157 -6.52 23.03 6.37
CA ALA A 157 -6.24 24.45 6.59
C ALA A 157 -4.89 24.72 7.29
N ALA A 158 -4.56 23.93 8.32
CA ALA A 158 -3.28 24.05 9.03
C ALA A 158 -2.08 23.69 8.13
N ALA A 159 -2.14 22.57 7.41
CA ALA A 159 -1.11 22.15 6.47
C ALA A 159 -0.90 23.20 5.36
N ARG A 160 -1.99 23.72 4.78
CA ARG A 160 -1.94 24.77 3.74
C ARG A 160 -1.31 26.07 4.22
N ALA A 161 -1.44 26.38 5.51
CA ALA A 161 -0.91 27.61 6.09
C ALA A 161 0.53 27.50 6.57
N LEU A 162 0.97 26.30 6.97
CA LEU A 162 2.23 26.10 7.71
C LEU A 162 3.26 25.24 6.98
N SER A 163 2.81 24.29 6.14
CA SER A 163 3.71 23.39 5.42
C SER A 163 4.51 24.15 4.36
N CYS A 164 5.78 23.78 4.20
CA CYS A 164 6.59 24.22 3.06
C CYS A 164 6.15 23.59 1.72
N HIS A 165 5.26 22.58 1.76
CA HIS A 165 4.76 21.88 0.59
C HIS A 165 3.44 22.46 0.07
N ALA A 166 3.29 22.44 -1.25
CA ALA A 166 2.01 22.75 -1.88
C ALA A 166 0.97 21.68 -1.54
N ALA A 167 -0.30 22.08 -1.51
CA ALA A 167 -1.41 21.14 -1.32
C ALA A 167 -1.40 20.10 -2.45
N PRO A 168 -1.37 18.79 -2.12
CA PRO A 168 -1.27 17.76 -3.14
C PRO A 168 -2.57 17.67 -3.95
N LYS A 169 -2.45 17.39 -5.26
CA LYS A 169 -3.59 17.52 -6.19
C LYS A 169 -4.67 16.49 -5.90
N TRP A 170 -4.30 15.33 -5.36
CA TRP A 170 -5.26 14.27 -5.05
C TRP A 170 -6.39 14.74 -4.12
N LEU A 171 -6.17 15.76 -3.26
CA LEU A 171 -7.21 16.33 -2.40
C LEU A 171 -8.33 17.02 -3.19
N GLU A 172 -8.06 17.47 -4.41
CA GLU A 172 -9.03 18.11 -5.29
C GLU A 172 -9.64 17.11 -6.28
N ILE A 173 -8.79 16.32 -6.94
CA ILE A 173 -9.20 15.51 -8.11
C ILE A 173 -9.27 13.99 -7.82
N GLY A 174 -8.85 13.55 -6.64
CA GLY A 174 -8.74 12.14 -6.26
C GLY A 174 -7.41 11.50 -6.64
N GLY A 175 -6.95 10.54 -5.84
CA GLY A 175 -5.65 9.88 -6.02
C GLY A 175 -5.50 9.19 -7.36
N ALA A 176 -6.55 8.51 -7.84
CA ALA A 176 -6.52 7.85 -9.15
C ALA A 176 -6.29 8.83 -10.29
N ARG A 177 -6.95 10.00 -10.24
CA ARG A 177 -6.84 11.00 -11.29
C ARG A 177 -5.50 11.71 -11.25
N ALA A 178 -5.03 12.07 -10.05
CA ALA A 178 -3.72 12.69 -9.85
C ALA A 178 -2.60 11.79 -10.41
N PHE A 179 -2.58 10.51 -10.00
CA PHE A 179 -1.64 9.52 -10.53
C PHE A 179 -1.74 9.34 -12.05
N PHE A 180 -2.96 9.27 -12.58
CA PHE A 180 -3.20 9.10 -14.02
C PHE A 180 -2.65 10.26 -14.85
N ASP A 181 -2.93 11.50 -14.44
CA ASP A 181 -2.50 12.69 -15.16
C ASP A 181 -0.97 12.85 -15.09
N GLU A 182 -0.36 12.51 -13.95
CA GLU A 182 1.09 12.54 -13.76
C GLU A 182 1.80 11.52 -14.65
N LEU A 183 1.40 10.24 -14.57
CA LEU A 183 2.09 9.16 -15.27
C LEU A 183 1.91 9.24 -16.80
N ILE A 184 0.74 9.68 -17.28
CA ILE A 184 0.52 9.88 -18.71
C ILE A 184 1.29 11.09 -19.22
N GLY A 185 1.32 12.18 -18.46
CA GLY A 185 1.95 13.43 -18.85
C GLY A 185 1.45 13.92 -20.21
N SER A 186 2.34 14.01 -21.19
CA SER A 186 2.02 14.42 -22.57
C SER A 186 1.74 13.26 -23.53
N THR A 187 1.80 12.01 -23.03
CA THR A 187 1.60 10.81 -23.84
C THR A 187 0.14 10.69 -24.28
N ASP A 188 -0.11 10.22 -25.51
CA ASP A 188 -1.47 9.83 -25.93
C ASP A 188 -1.98 8.72 -25.02
N PRO A 189 -3.07 8.90 -24.25
CA PRO A 189 -3.58 7.89 -23.33
C PRO A 189 -3.80 6.53 -24.00
N ARG A 190 -4.15 6.50 -25.29
CA ARG A 190 -4.38 5.25 -26.05
C ARG A 190 -3.11 4.41 -26.24
N LYS A 191 -1.94 5.03 -26.09
CA LYS A 191 -0.63 4.39 -26.19
C LYS A 191 -0.06 4.01 -24.83
N HIS A 192 -0.66 4.48 -23.73
CA HIS A 192 -0.23 4.18 -22.38
C HIS A 192 -0.90 2.88 -21.87
N TYR A 193 -0.22 2.14 -20.98
CA TYR A 193 -0.77 0.89 -20.43
C TYR A 193 -1.87 1.17 -19.38
N LEU A 194 -1.76 2.30 -18.67
CA LEU A 194 -2.60 2.62 -17.52
C LEU A 194 -4.12 2.63 -17.81
N PRO A 195 -4.63 3.22 -18.91
CA PRO A 195 -6.06 3.13 -19.21
C PRO A 195 -6.57 1.70 -19.41
N LYS A 196 -5.72 0.77 -19.87
CA LYS A 196 -6.11 -0.64 -19.99
C LYS A 196 -6.21 -1.29 -18.62
N VAL A 197 -5.28 -0.99 -17.71
CA VAL A 197 -5.26 -1.49 -16.33
C VAL A 197 -6.42 -0.94 -15.51
N LEU A 198 -6.71 0.36 -15.64
CA LEU A 198 -7.77 1.04 -14.89
C LEU A 198 -9.16 0.93 -15.54
N GLY A 199 -9.29 0.28 -16.70
CA GLY A 199 -10.55 0.22 -17.44
C GLY A 199 -11.05 1.60 -17.93
N GLY A 200 -10.14 2.52 -18.26
CA GLY A 200 -10.41 3.87 -18.73
C GLY A 200 -9.67 4.96 -17.96
N ALA A 201 -9.90 6.21 -18.35
CA ALA A 201 -9.42 7.36 -17.58
C ALA A 201 -10.26 7.52 -16.31
N PRO A 202 -9.64 7.71 -15.13
CA PRO A 202 -10.37 7.99 -13.90
C PRO A 202 -11.17 9.31 -13.96
N ASP A 203 -12.33 9.31 -13.32
CA ASP A 203 -13.07 10.54 -13.07
C ASP A 203 -12.32 11.38 -12.03
N SER A 204 -12.43 12.70 -12.14
CA SER A 204 -11.91 13.64 -11.13
C SER A 204 -12.81 13.67 -9.90
N LYS A 205 -12.70 12.65 -9.03
CA LYS A 205 -13.46 12.53 -7.77
C LYS A 205 -12.67 11.74 -6.73
N LEU A 206 -12.70 12.21 -5.47
CA LEU A 206 -12.04 11.53 -4.32
C LEU A 206 -12.45 10.06 -4.14
N ALA A 207 -13.72 9.73 -4.41
CA ALA A 207 -14.27 8.40 -4.18
C ALA A 207 -14.17 7.46 -5.40
N TRP A 208 -13.46 7.84 -6.47
CA TRP A 208 -13.25 6.95 -7.62
C TRP A 208 -12.39 5.78 -7.17
N SER A 209 -12.83 4.57 -7.45
CA SER A 209 -12.13 3.35 -7.07
C SER A 209 -12.32 2.24 -8.09
N ARG A 210 -11.51 1.19 -7.94
CA ARG A 210 -11.62 -0.06 -8.68
C ARG A 210 -11.67 -1.23 -7.72
N GLY A 211 -12.62 -2.13 -7.92
CA GLY A 211 -12.76 -3.31 -7.08
C GLY A 211 -11.51 -4.19 -7.14
N LEU A 212 -11.19 -4.85 -6.04
CA LEU A 212 -10.15 -5.87 -5.99
C LEU A 212 -10.79 -7.25 -5.85
N ARG A 213 -10.15 -8.27 -6.42
CA ARG A 213 -10.53 -9.66 -6.24
C ARG A 213 -9.31 -10.53 -6.13
N TRP A 214 -9.09 -11.11 -4.96
CA TRP A 214 -8.12 -12.18 -4.84
C TRP A 214 -8.70 -13.52 -5.32
N ARG A 215 -7.86 -14.35 -5.94
CA ARG A 215 -8.17 -15.73 -6.37
C ARG A 215 -7.01 -16.67 -6.01
N PRO A 216 -7.28 -17.87 -5.48
CA PRO A 216 -6.24 -18.85 -5.20
C PRO A 216 -5.39 -19.14 -6.45
N ARG A 217 -4.07 -19.15 -6.30
CA ARG A 217 -3.15 -19.66 -7.32
C ARG A 217 -3.32 -21.19 -7.42
N ALA A 218 -3.43 -21.72 -8.64
CA ALA A 218 -3.60 -23.16 -8.84
C ALA A 218 -2.42 -23.97 -8.27
N VAL A 219 -1.19 -23.46 -8.47
CA VAL A 219 0.04 -24.01 -7.90
C VAL A 219 0.96 -22.85 -7.55
N ASP A 220 1.45 -22.81 -6.31
CA ASP A 220 2.56 -21.97 -5.90
C ASP A 220 3.38 -22.72 -4.84
N PRO A 221 4.60 -23.20 -5.15
CA PRO A 221 5.41 -23.97 -4.21
C PRO A 221 5.91 -23.13 -3.03
N ASN A 222 5.72 -21.81 -3.07
CA ASN A 222 6.17 -20.88 -2.04
C ASN A 222 5.05 -20.39 -1.11
N ALA A 223 3.82 -20.89 -1.27
CA ALA A 223 2.77 -20.64 -0.30
C ALA A 223 3.24 -21.03 1.12
N GLY A 224 3.07 -20.12 2.08
CA GLY A 224 3.50 -20.31 3.46
C GLY A 224 5.00 -20.19 3.73
N LYS A 225 5.81 -19.88 2.72
CA LYS A 225 7.27 -19.71 2.87
C LYS A 225 7.65 -18.24 2.87
N ALA A 226 8.66 -17.90 3.66
CA ALA A 226 9.25 -16.58 3.66
C ALA A 226 10.03 -16.38 2.34
N PRO A 227 9.88 -15.23 1.66
CA PRO A 227 10.61 -14.94 0.43
C PRO A 227 12.12 -14.99 0.67
N GLN A 228 12.86 -15.52 -0.31
CA GLN A 228 14.32 -15.67 -0.23
C GLN A 228 14.99 -15.00 -1.42
N ASP A 229 15.91 -14.09 -1.10
CA ASP A 229 16.81 -13.52 -2.09
C ASP A 229 17.71 -14.61 -2.71
N PRO A 230 17.85 -14.68 -4.04
CA PRO A 230 18.61 -15.74 -4.70
C PRO A 230 20.11 -15.74 -4.36
N PHE A 231 20.66 -14.59 -3.94
CA PHE A 231 22.09 -14.44 -3.65
C PHE A 231 22.40 -14.49 -2.15
N THR A 232 21.50 -13.97 -1.32
CA THR A 232 21.73 -13.78 0.13
C THR A 232 20.77 -14.54 1.04
N GLY A 233 19.78 -15.22 0.46
CA GLY A 233 18.75 -15.99 1.16
C GLY A 233 19.26 -17.30 1.77
N ASP A 234 18.48 -17.85 2.70
CA ASP A 234 18.73 -19.16 3.28
C ASP A 234 18.27 -20.26 2.31
N LYS A 235 19.24 -20.97 1.73
CA LYS A 235 18.98 -22.08 0.79
C LYS A 235 18.26 -23.26 1.44
N ALA A 236 18.30 -23.39 2.76
CA ALA A 236 17.60 -24.45 3.49
C ALA A 236 16.12 -24.13 3.74
N ALA A 237 15.67 -22.89 3.50
CA ALA A 237 14.28 -22.47 3.72
C ALA A 237 13.28 -23.09 2.72
N GLY A 238 13.76 -23.75 1.67
CA GLY A 238 12.92 -24.47 0.70
C GLY A 238 12.08 -23.56 -0.20
N TYR A 239 12.33 -22.26 -0.21
CA TYR A 239 11.76 -21.30 -1.15
C TYR A 239 12.37 -21.50 -2.55
N GLN A 240 11.53 -21.59 -3.57
CA GLN A 240 11.94 -21.83 -4.95
C GLN A 240 11.95 -20.51 -5.74
N GLN A 241 13.02 -20.24 -6.47
CA GLN A 241 13.07 -19.07 -7.34
C GLN A 241 12.07 -19.22 -8.51
N PRO A 242 11.41 -18.14 -8.95
CA PRO A 242 10.43 -18.17 -10.04
C PRO A 242 11.04 -18.49 -11.41
N TYR A 243 12.37 -18.54 -11.49
CA TYR A 243 13.14 -18.77 -12.70
C TYR A 243 14.27 -19.76 -12.46
N TYR A 244 14.89 -20.19 -13.55
CA TYR A 244 16.11 -20.97 -13.57
C TYR A 244 16.94 -20.59 -14.80
N TYR A 245 18.18 -21.07 -14.84
CA TYR A 245 19.06 -20.91 -15.98
C TYR A 245 19.34 -22.25 -16.64
N GLU A 246 19.20 -22.30 -17.97
CA GLU A 246 19.69 -23.40 -18.80
C GLU A 246 20.84 -22.87 -19.66
N GLY A 247 22.08 -23.12 -19.22
CA GLY A 247 23.24 -22.41 -19.74
C GLY A 247 23.17 -20.92 -19.38
N GLU A 248 23.21 -20.05 -20.39
CA GLU A 248 23.07 -18.59 -20.23
C GLU A 248 21.62 -18.10 -20.35
N ASN A 249 20.68 -18.99 -20.67
CA ASN A 249 19.29 -18.60 -20.92
C ASN A 249 18.51 -18.50 -19.61
N TYR A 250 17.91 -17.33 -19.37
CA TYR A 250 16.91 -17.13 -18.31
C TYR A 250 15.58 -17.74 -18.74
N LEU A 251 15.00 -18.60 -17.90
CA LEU A 251 13.73 -19.26 -18.15
C LEU A 251 12.84 -19.18 -16.90
N ASP A 252 11.57 -18.83 -17.09
CA ASP A 252 10.58 -18.89 -16.02
C ASP A 252 10.18 -20.34 -15.72
N GLN A 253 9.94 -20.62 -14.45
CA GLN A 253 9.36 -21.89 -14.03
C GLN A 253 7.93 -22.05 -14.57
N ALA A 254 7.59 -23.23 -15.08
CA ALA A 254 6.28 -23.48 -15.69
C ALA A 254 5.09 -23.20 -14.74
N TRP A 255 5.27 -23.42 -13.43
CA TRP A 255 4.24 -23.16 -12.41
C TRP A 255 3.94 -21.67 -12.19
N THR A 256 4.73 -20.77 -12.77
CA THR A 256 4.53 -19.32 -12.65
C THR A 256 3.67 -18.70 -13.74
N LYS A 257 3.27 -19.48 -14.75
CA LYS A 257 2.57 -18.98 -15.95
C LYS A 257 1.33 -18.13 -15.62
N ASP A 258 0.61 -18.51 -14.57
CA ASP A 258 -0.64 -17.85 -14.16
C ASP A 258 -0.45 -16.94 -12.94
N HIS A 259 0.79 -16.62 -12.56
CA HIS A 259 1.08 -15.74 -11.41
C HIS A 259 0.94 -14.28 -11.85
N ALA A 260 0.01 -13.57 -11.23
CA ALA A 260 -0.20 -12.15 -11.47
C ALA A 260 0.87 -11.30 -10.76
N PRO A 261 1.18 -10.09 -11.27
CA PRO A 261 2.12 -9.16 -10.63
C PRO A 261 1.71 -8.75 -9.21
N ASN A 262 0.41 -8.58 -8.97
CA ASN A 262 -0.11 -8.29 -7.63
C ASN A 262 -0.62 -9.58 -7.00
N HIS A 263 -0.24 -9.83 -5.74
CA HIS A 263 -0.61 -11.07 -5.05
C HIS A 263 -0.43 -11.01 -3.53
N ILE A 264 -1.07 -11.96 -2.86
CA ILE A 264 -0.98 -12.19 -1.42
C ILE A 264 -0.17 -13.47 -1.22
N GLY A 265 1.03 -13.30 -0.66
CA GLY A 265 2.02 -14.33 -0.36
C GLY A 265 2.42 -15.23 -1.54
N GLY A 266 3.17 -16.29 -1.25
CA GLY A 266 3.65 -17.21 -2.27
C GLY A 266 4.97 -16.76 -2.90
N THR A 267 5.03 -16.74 -4.23
CA THR A 267 6.23 -16.36 -4.97
C THR A 267 6.28 -14.86 -5.24
N MET A 268 7.24 -14.19 -4.61
CA MET A 268 7.60 -12.78 -4.78
C MET A 268 8.45 -12.57 -6.04
N ARG A 269 8.27 -11.45 -6.72
CA ARG A 269 8.99 -11.07 -7.96
C ARG A 269 9.39 -9.59 -7.92
N PRO A 270 10.25 -9.19 -6.98
CA PRO A 270 10.81 -7.84 -7.02
C PRO A 270 11.80 -7.74 -8.17
N THR A 271 11.89 -6.58 -8.82
CA THR A 271 12.91 -6.32 -9.84
C THR A 271 14.34 -6.28 -9.24
N GLN A 272 14.44 -5.99 -7.93
CA GLN A 272 15.68 -5.85 -7.19
C GLN A 272 15.77 -6.86 -6.02
N ALA A 273 16.59 -6.56 -5.01
CA ALA A 273 16.83 -7.43 -3.87
C ALA A 273 15.51 -7.87 -3.21
N THR A 274 15.42 -9.14 -2.84
CA THR A 274 14.23 -9.66 -2.17
C THR A 274 14.31 -9.35 -0.67
N PRO A 275 13.33 -8.66 -0.07
CA PRO A 275 13.37 -8.32 1.35
C PRO A 275 13.25 -9.56 2.23
N ARG A 276 13.87 -9.50 3.42
CA ARG A 276 13.73 -10.54 4.46
C ARG A 276 12.40 -10.39 5.20
N PHE A 277 11.34 -10.88 4.57
CA PHE A 277 9.97 -10.80 5.08
C PHE A 277 9.44 -12.12 5.62
N SER A 278 8.33 -12.04 6.35
CA SER A 278 7.54 -13.20 6.73
C SER A 278 6.79 -13.80 5.53
N PRO A 279 6.18 -15.00 5.67
CA PRO A 279 5.26 -15.55 4.67
C PRO A 279 3.96 -14.75 4.49
N PHE A 280 3.69 -13.77 5.34
CA PHE A 280 2.47 -12.97 5.39
C PHE A 280 2.74 -11.60 4.75
N TYR A 281 2.68 -11.58 3.42
CA TYR A 281 2.99 -10.37 2.67
C TYR A 281 2.04 -10.12 1.50
N LEU A 282 1.98 -8.87 1.06
CA LEU A 282 1.34 -8.42 -0.17
C LEU A 282 2.43 -7.85 -1.09
N GLU A 283 2.45 -8.23 -2.35
CA GLU A 283 3.26 -7.59 -3.38
C GLU A 283 2.33 -6.94 -4.41
N PHE A 284 2.59 -5.70 -4.79
CA PHE A 284 1.74 -4.95 -5.71
C PHE A 284 2.49 -3.86 -6.48
N ALA A 285 2.07 -3.62 -7.72
CA ALA A 285 2.62 -2.58 -8.58
C ALA A 285 2.04 -1.19 -8.23
N GLU A 286 2.73 -0.14 -8.68
CA GLU A 286 2.38 1.27 -8.47
C GLU A 286 0.92 1.63 -8.76
N TYR A 287 0.34 1.08 -9.84
CA TYR A 287 -1.04 1.36 -10.23
C TYR A 287 -2.06 0.88 -9.19
N LEU A 288 -1.65 0.03 -8.24
CA LEU A 288 -2.46 -0.45 -7.14
C LEU A 288 -2.27 0.49 -5.92
N GLY A 289 -2.66 1.75 -6.11
CA GLY A 289 -2.63 2.80 -5.09
C GLY A 289 -2.11 4.15 -5.58
N GLY A 290 -1.46 4.17 -6.74
CA GLY A 290 -0.92 5.37 -7.39
C GLY A 290 0.28 5.93 -6.65
N TYR A 291 1.24 5.05 -6.37
CA TYR A 291 2.51 5.38 -5.71
C TYR A 291 3.65 5.44 -6.72
N ASN A 292 4.77 6.03 -6.33
CA ASN A 292 6.01 6.05 -7.10
C ASN A 292 7.01 5.06 -6.50
N PHE A 293 7.17 3.92 -7.16
CA PHE A 293 8.17 2.89 -6.86
C PHE A 293 9.16 2.76 -8.01
N GLY A 294 9.40 3.83 -8.78
CA GLY A 294 10.31 3.82 -9.93
C GLY A 294 9.96 2.78 -10.98
N THR A 295 8.68 2.63 -11.32
CA THR A 295 8.11 1.65 -12.28
C THR A 295 8.11 0.18 -11.82
N GLY A 296 8.47 -0.08 -10.57
CA GLY A 296 8.49 -1.43 -10.02
C GLY A 296 7.29 -1.74 -9.12
N ASN A 297 7.58 -2.33 -7.96
CA ASN A 297 6.57 -2.87 -7.06
C ASN A 297 6.93 -2.74 -5.59
N CYS A 298 5.90 -2.62 -4.76
CA CYS A 298 6.00 -2.60 -3.31
C CYS A 298 5.75 -4.00 -2.75
N GLN A 299 6.48 -4.32 -1.68
CA GLN A 299 6.28 -5.47 -0.83
C GLN A 299 5.92 -4.99 0.58
N LEU A 300 4.80 -5.48 1.11
CA LEU A 300 4.33 -5.21 2.47
C LEU A 300 4.31 -6.52 3.27
N ASP A 301 5.20 -6.68 4.24
CA ASP A 301 5.11 -7.72 5.28
C ASP A 301 4.15 -7.23 6.36
N PHE A 302 2.89 -7.65 6.27
CA PHE A 302 1.91 -7.21 7.24
C PHE A 302 2.06 -7.93 8.58
N LEU A 303 2.71 -9.09 8.72
CA LEU A 303 2.96 -9.66 10.06
C LEU A 303 3.90 -8.78 10.88
N ASN A 304 4.98 -8.31 10.28
CA ASN A 304 5.97 -7.49 10.97
C ASN A 304 5.79 -5.99 10.74
N MET A 305 4.80 -5.58 9.93
CA MET A 305 4.58 -4.20 9.48
C MET A 305 5.85 -3.57 8.95
N LYS A 306 6.41 -4.22 7.92
CA LYS A 306 7.57 -3.73 7.18
C LYS A 306 7.18 -3.53 5.74
N LEU A 307 7.74 -2.48 5.16
CA LEU A 307 7.58 -2.16 3.76
C LEU A 307 8.95 -2.10 3.10
N ASP A 308 9.01 -2.58 1.88
CA ASP A 308 10.11 -2.39 0.96
C ASP A 308 9.52 -2.20 -0.44
N TRP A 309 10.33 -1.72 -1.37
CA TRP A 309 9.94 -1.64 -2.77
C TRP A 309 11.18 -1.77 -3.66
N ALA A 310 10.96 -2.21 -4.89
CA ALA A 310 12.01 -2.32 -5.90
C ALA A 310 11.65 -1.43 -7.09
N CYS A 311 12.62 -0.69 -7.65
CA CYS A 311 12.40 -0.03 -8.94
C CYS A 311 12.51 -0.99 -10.13
N GLY A 312 11.76 -0.66 -11.18
CA GLY A 312 11.65 -1.39 -12.45
C GLY A 312 12.80 -1.17 -13.43
#